data_AF-A0A949QAB0-F1
#
_entry.id   AF-A0A949QAB0-F1
#
_cell.length_a   1.000
_cell.length_b   1.000
_cell.length_c   1.000
_cell.angle_alpha   90.00
_cell.angle_beta   90.00
_cell.angle_gamma   90.00
#
_symmetry.space_group_name_H-M   'P 1'
#
loop_
_entity.id
_entity.type
_entity.pdbx_description
1 polymer ?
#
loop_
_entity_poly.entity_id
_entity_poly.type
_entity_poly.pdbx_seq_one_letter_code
_entity_poly.pdbx_strand_id
1 'polypeptide(L)'
;MPQIAIPATQQAAQVTQQAAQVTQQAVQVLQPTVSVKTAKARRLDPPADESAYDYSAPPSVTLTSQDKQALALTQSWKRDSVKPYMVEGGKITYMHGASVPTIITSPLQACDVELEPGELINEIVVGDPRWSVENGSSGTTPHLFIKAVDSGLESSAIIT
;
A
#
# COMPACT_ATOMS: atom_id res chain seq x y z
N MET A 1 -9.83 65.82 9.90
CA MET A 1 -10.55 64.58 10.28
C MET A 1 -9.72 63.41 9.78
N PRO A 2 -9.26 62.48 10.64
CA PRO A 2 -8.34 61.42 10.20
C PRO A 2 -9.14 60.22 9.67
N GLN A 3 -8.84 59.78 8.44
CA GLN A 3 -9.26 58.47 7.93
C GLN A 3 -8.19 57.44 8.30
N ILE A 4 -8.61 56.41 9.05
CA ILE A 4 -7.79 55.27 9.44
C ILE A 4 -7.58 54.40 8.20
N ALA A 5 -6.36 54.42 7.66
CA ALA A 5 -5.93 53.53 6.59
C ALA A 5 -5.69 52.13 7.17
N ILE A 6 -6.48 51.16 6.72
CA ILE A 6 -6.31 49.75 7.08
C ILE A 6 -5.10 49.22 6.29
N PRO A 7 -4.06 48.65 6.94
CA PRO A 7 -2.87 48.19 6.24
C PRO A 7 -3.16 46.93 5.41
N ALA A 8 -2.71 46.92 4.16
CA ALA A 8 -2.87 45.85 3.17
C ALA A 8 -2.41 44.46 3.65
N THR A 9 -1.63 44.39 4.71
CA THR A 9 -1.14 43.17 5.35
C THR A 9 -2.26 42.34 6.00
N GLN A 10 -3.36 42.97 6.45
CA GLN A 10 -4.48 42.23 7.06
C GLN A 10 -5.35 41.50 6.03
N GLN A 11 -5.45 42.01 4.80
CA GLN A 11 -6.23 41.36 3.73
C GLN A 11 -5.55 40.09 3.22
N ALA A 12 -4.21 40.08 3.07
CA ALA A 12 -3.49 38.89 2.65
C ALA A 12 -3.58 37.74 3.69
N ALA A 13 -3.58 38.07 4.98
CA ALA A 13 -3.72 37.07 6.04
C ALA A 13 -5.12 36.42 6.08
N GLN A 14 -6.18 37.19 5.78
CA GLN A 14 -7.54 36.67 5.76
C GLN A 14 -7.82 35.75 4.56
N VAL A 15 -7.27 36.06 3.39
CA VAL A 15 -7.43 35.21 2.19
C VAL A 15 -6.73 33.86 2.35
N THR A 16 -5.54 33.84 2.96
CA THR A 16 -4.82 32.59 3.24
C THR A 16 -5.53 31.74 4.31
N GLN A 17 -6.13 32.36 5.32
CA GLN A 17 -6.92 31.63 6.34
C GLN A 17 -8.22 31.05 5.77
N GLN A 18 -8.88 31.76 4.85
CA GLN A 18 -10.08 31.24 4.18
C GLN A 18 -9.75 30.09 3.21
N ALA A 19 -8.64 30.16 2.47
CA ALA A 19 -8.18 29.07 1.62
C ALA A 19 -7.82 27.81 2.45
N ALA A 20 -7.19 27.98 3.61
CA ALA A 20 -6.89 26.89 4.53
C ALA A 20 -8.17 26.23 5.11
N GLN A 21 -9.20 27.01 5.44
CA GLN A 21 -10.48 26.46 5.94
C GLN A 21 -11.26 25.69 4.87
N VAL A 22 -11.31 26.19 3.62
CA VAL A 22 -11.98 25.49 2.52
C VAL A 22 -11.27 24.17 2.18
N THR A 23 -9.94 24.13 2.29
CA THR A 23 -9.15 22.92 2.04
C THR A 23 -9.37 21.87 3.13
N GLN A 24 -9.47 22.26 4.41
CA GLN A 24 -9.77 21.34 5.51
C GLN A 24 -11.18 20.73 5.43
N GLN A 25 -12.17 21.49 4.93
CA GLN A 25 -13.52 20.95 4.71
C GLN A 25 -13.59 19.96 3.54
N ALA A 26 -12.75 20.12 2.52
CA ALA A 26 -12.71 19.20 1.38
C ALA A 26 -12.04 17.85 1.70
N VAL A 27 -11.04 17.81 2.60
CA VAL A 27 -10.35 16.58 3.01
C VAL A 27 -11.28 15.64 3.80
N GLN A 28 -12.28 16.19 4.52
CA GLN A 28 -13.13 15.39 5.41
C GLN A 28 -14.26 14.62 4.68
N VAL A 29 -14.51 14.91 3.40
CA VAL A 29 -15.61 14.30 2.63
C VAL A 29 -15.17 13.07 1.83
N LEU A 30 -13.86 12.79 1.73
CA LEU A 30 -13.32 11.70 0.88
C LEU A 30 -12.92 10.43 1.64
N GLN A 31 -13.36 10.25 2.88
CA GLN A 31 -13.28 8.92 3.50
C GLN A 31 -14.44 8.07 2.97
N PRO A 32 -14.21 6.98 2.23
CA PRO A 32 -15.26 5.99 2.03
C PRO A 32 -15.63 5.49 3.42
N THR A 33 -16.79 5.90 3.92
CA THR A 33 -17.37 5.29 5.10
C THR A 33 -17.77 3.88 4.68
N VAL A 34 -16.86 2.94 4.87
CA VAL A 34 -17.18 1.51 4.79
C VAL A 34 -18.10 1.26 5.98
N SER A 35 -19.41 1.41 5.75
CA SER A 35 -20.43 0.91 6.65
C SER A 35 -20.34 -0.61 6.62
N VAL A 36 -19.50 -1.16 7.49
CA VAL A 36 -19.52 -2.59 7.79
C VAL A 36 -20.87 -2.86 8.42
N LYS A 37 -21.81 -3.34 7.61
CA LYS A 37 -22.97 -4.06 8.15
C LYS A 37 -22.36 -5.27 8.85
N THR A 38 -22.37 -5.24 10.17
CA THR A 38 -21.99 -6.38 11.01
C THR A 38 -22.92 -7.53 10.62
N ALA A 39 -22.46 -8.40 9.73
CA ALA A 39 -23.01 -9.73 9.64
C ALA A 39 -22.86 -10.29 11.05
N LYS A 40 -23.99 -10.69 11.65
CA LYS A 40 -24.03 -11.29 12.98
C LYS A 40 -22.97 -12.39 12.98
N ALA A 41 -21.85 -12.15 13.67
CA ALA A 41 -20.81 -13.14 13.84
C ALA A 41 -21.51 -14.35 14.46
N ARG A 42 -21.65 -15.42 13.68
CA ARG A 42 -21.99 -16.71 14.27
C ARG A 42 -20.87 -16.95 15.27
N ARG A 43 -21.20 -16.94 16.56
CA ARG A 43 -20.28 -17.29 17.62
C ARG A 43 -19.73 -18.66 17.22
N LEU A 44 -18.48 -18.70 16.77
CA LEU A 44 -17.77 -19.96 16.70
C LEU A 44 -17.60 -20.35 18.16
N ASP A 45 -18.32 -21.39 18.57
CA ASP A 45 -18.06 -21.99 19.86
C ASP A 45 -16.57 -22.38 19.86
N PRO A 46 -15.81 -22.02 20.90
CA PRO A 46 -14.42 -22.45 20.98
C PRO A 46 -14.39 -23.98 20.92
N PRO A 47 -13.56 -24.59 20.05
CA PRO A 47 -13.43 -26.04 20.03
C PRO A 47 -13.00 -26.49 21.42
N ALA A 48 -13.70 -27.49 21.96
CA ALA A 48 -13.55 -27.98 23.34
C ALA A 48 -12.23 -28.73 23.60
N ASP A 49 -11.23 -28.55 22.75
CA ASP A 49 -9.93 -29.20 22.81
C ASP A 49 -8.85 -28.24 22.29
N GLU A 50 -8.08 -27.64 23.19
CA GLU A 50 -6.99 -26.73 22.86
C GLU A 50 -5.74 -27.45 22.29
N SER A 51 -5.75 -28.78 22.16
CA SER A 51 -4.55 -29.56 21.82
C SER A 51 -4.36 -29.89 20.33
N ALA A 52 -5.24 -29.42 19.44
CA ALA A 52 -5.11 -29.71 18.01
C ALA A 52 -5.51 -28.52 17.13
N TYR A 53 -4.69 -27.47 17.10
CA TYR A 53 -4.64 -26.62 15.91
C TYR A 53 -3.97 -27.43 14.80
N ASP A 54 -4.76 -28.22 14.07
CA ASP A 54 -4.32 -28.84 12.83
C ASP A 54 -4.15 -27.75 11.75
N TYR A 55 -3.00 -27.10 11.77
CA TYR A 55 -2.58 -26.13 10.74
C TYR A 55 -2.47 -26.76 9.35
N SER A 56 -2.53 -28.09 9.24
CA SER A 56 -2.36 -28.82 7.97
C SER A 56 -3.57 -28.69 7.05
N ALA A 57 -4.73 -28.26 7.57
CA ALA A 57 -5.91 -27.98 6.77
C ALA A 57 -6.74 -26.87 7.42
N PRO A 58 -6.37 -25.58 7.24
CA PRO A 58 -7.22 -24.49 7.70
C PRO A 58 -8.62 -24.69 7.11
N PRO A 59 -9.69 -24.53 7.91
CA PRO A 59 -11.05 -24.73 7.42
C PRO A 59 -11.29 -23.82 6.23
N SER A 60 -11.64 -24.41 5.08
CA SER A 60 -11.82 -23.65 3.84
C SER A 60 -12.97 -22.67 4.00
N VAL A 61 -12.65 -21.37 4.09
CA VAL A 61 -13.67 -20.32 4.13
C VAL A 61 -14.35 -20.26 2.78
N THR A 62 -15.66 -20.47 2.75
CA THR A 62 -16.43 -20.36 1.51
C THR A 62 -16.61 -18.89 1.15
N LEU A 63 -16.01 -18.47 0.04
CA LEU A 63 -16.14 -17.10 -0.45
C LEU A 63 -17.60 -16.77 -0.79
N THR A 64 -18.07 -15.61 -0.33
CA THR A 64 -19.38 -15.09 -0.73
C THR A 64 -19.38 -14.71 -2.21
N SER A 65 -20.57 -14.51 -2.79
CA SER A 65 -20.70 -14.07 -4.18
C SER A 65 -20.02 -12.72 -4.41
N GLN A 66 -20.03 -11.82 -3.41
CA GLN A 66 -19.36 -10.53 -3.47
C GLN A 66 -17.84 -10.69 -3.44
N ASP A 67 -17.30 -11.56 -2.59
CA ASP A 67 -15.86 -11.82 -2.51
C ASP A 67 -15.31 -12.40 -3.82
N LYS A 68 -16.08 -13.30 -4.45
CA LYS A 68 -15.74 -13.86 -5.77
C LYS A 68 -15.72 -12.79 -6.85
N GLN A 69 -16.65 -11.84 -6.84
CA GLN A 69 -16.66 -10.72 -7.78
C GLN A 69 -15.47 -9.79 -7.55
N ALA A 70 -15.17 -9.43 -6.31
CA ALA A 70 -14.00 -8.62 -5.97
C ALA A 70 -12.70 -9.30 -6.40
N LEU A 71 -12.55 -10.60 -6.13
CA LEU A 71 -11.40 -11.39 -6.58
C LEU A 71 -11.29 -11.40 -8.11
N ALA A 72 -12.40 -11.58 -8.82
CA ALA A 72 -12.40 -11.58 -10.28
C ALA A 72 -11.92 -10.24 -10.86
N LEU A 73 -12.36 -9.12 -10.29
CA LEU A 73 -11.92 -7.77 -10.66
C LEU A 73 -10.44 -7.54 -10.37
N THR A 74 -9.96 -7.94 -9.20
CA THR A 74 -8.53 -7.85 -8.85
C THR A 74 -7.69 -8.67 -9.80
N GLN A 75 -8.14 -9.89 -10.15
CA GLN A 75 -7.44 -10.77 -11.06
C GLN A 75 -7.46 -10.25 -12.51
N SER A 76 -8.55 -9.63 -12.97
CA SER A 76 -8.56 -8.97 -14.29
C SER A 76 -7.62 -7.79 -14.32
N TRP A 77 -7.65 -6.91 -13.30
CA TRP A 77 -6.75 -5.77 -13.22
C TRP A 77 -5.27 -6.20 -13.24
N LYS A 78 -4.90 -7.23 -12.46
CA LYS A 78 -3.54 -7.78 -12.48
C LYS A 78 -3.11 -8.30 -13.86
N ARG A 79 -4.01 -8.91 -14.63
CA ARG A 79 -3.72 -9.42 -15.99
C ARG A 79 -3.65 -8.33 -17.05
N ASP A 80 -4.52 -7.33 -16.92
CA ASP A 80 -4.66 -6.23 -17.89
C ASP A 80 -3.77 -5.03 -17.55
N SER A 81 -2.95 -5.16 -16.50
CA SER A 81 -1.98 -4.16 -16.06
C SER A 81 -0.92 -3.87 -17.13
N VAL A 82 -0.31 -2.68 -17.04
CA VAL A 82 0.76 -2.26 -17.95
C VAL A 82 1.94 -3.23 -17.82
N LYS A 83 2.42 -3.75 -18.96
CA LYS A 83 3.57 -4.65 -18.99
C LYS A 83 4.86 -3.91 -18.59
N PRO A 84 5.75 -4.53 -17.81
CA PRO A 84 7.04 -3.94 -17.53
C PRO A 84 7.84 -3.76 -18.82
N TYR A 85 8.69 -2.74 -18.84
CA TYR A 85 9.56 -2.44 -19.96
C TYR A 85 11.02 -2.30 -19.50
N MET A 86 11.94 -2.53 -20.42
CA MET A 86 13.37 -2.41 -20.16
C MET A 86 13.80 -0.96 -20.40
N VAL A 87 14.53 -0.39 -19.45
CA VAL A 87 15.21 0.90 -19.58
C VAL A 87 16.68 0.67 -19.92
N GLU A 88 17.36 1.71 -20.40
CA GLU A 88 18.81 1.70 -20.61
C GLU A 88 19.56 1.21 -19.36
N GLY A 89 20.61 0.42 -19.56
CA GLY A 89 21.35 -0.21 -18.47
C GLY A 89 20.75 -1.52 -17.96
N GLY A 90 19.73 -2.08 -18.62
CA GLY A 90 19.21 -3.42 -18.31
C GLY A 90 18.29 -3.47 -17.08
N LYS A 91 17.75 -2.31 -16.68
CA LYS A 91 16.78 -2.22 -15.58
C LYS A 91 15.37 -2.49 -16.08
N ILE A 92 14.58 -3.22 -15.29
CA ILE A 92 13.17 -3.48 -15.56
C ILE A 92 12.36 -2.46 -14.77
N THR A 93 11.55 -1.65 -15.45
CA THR A 93 10.73 -0.61 -14.83
C THR A 93 9.26 -1.01 -14.82
N TYR A 94 8.63 -0.77 -13.68
CA TYR A 94 7.20 -0.96 -13.46
C TYR A 94 6.53 0.39 -13.24
N MET A 95 5.35 0.58 -13.83
CA MET A 95 4.61 1.82 -13.68
C MET A 95 3.80 1.79 -12.39
N HIS A 96 4.02 2.77 -11.51
CA HIS A 96 3.29 2.93 -10.26
C HIS A 96 1.78 3.12 -10.52
N GLY A 97 0.93 2.44 -9.74
CA GLY A 97 -0.53 2.49 -9.84
C GLY A 97 -1.15 1.77 -11.05
N ALA A 98 -0.38 1.47 -12.09
CA ALA A 98 -0.86 0.80 -13.30
C ALA A 98 -0.50 -0.69 -13.39
N SER A 99 0.33 -1.18 -12.45
CA SER A 99 0.74 -2.59 -12.38
C SER A 99 1.02 -3.03 -10.94
N VAL A 100 0.97 -4.35 -10.70
CA VAL A 100 1.49 -4.97 -9.48
C VAL A 100 2.83 -5.63 -9.83
N PRO A 101 3.97 -5.05 -9.42
CA PRO A 101 5.27 -5.63 -9.73
C PRO A 101 5.42 -6.99 -9.03
N THR A 102 5.99 -7.96 -9.74
CA THR A 102 6.42 -9.24 -9.17
C THR A 102 7.94 -9.26 -9.19
N ILE A 103 8.55 -9.26 -8.01
CA ILE A 103 10.00 -9.28 -7.86
C ILE A 103 10.46 -10.73 -7.71
N ILE A 104 11.39 -11.15 -8.57
CA ILE A 104 11.96 -12.49 -8.56
C ILE A 104 13.37 -12.39 -7.99
N THR A 105 13.65 -13.18 -6.95
CA THR A 105 14.96 -13.23 -6.29
C THR A 105 15.48 -14.66 -6.21
N SER A 106 16.80 -14.78 -6.19
CA SER A 106 17.47 -16.04 -5.87
C SER A 106 17.63 -16.16 -4.35
N PRO A 107 17.52 -17.37 -3.77
CA PRO A 107 17.72 -17.56 -2.34
C PRO A 107 19.06 -17.00 -1.86
N LEU A 108 19.03 -16.29 -0.73
CA LEU A 108 20.18 -15.63 -0.11
C LEU A 108 20.87 -14.55 -0.96
N GLN A 109 20.27 -14.14 -2.09
CA GLN A 109 20.73 -13.01 -2.89
C GLN A 109 19.84 -11.80 -2.65
N ALA A 110 20.45 -10.63 -2.50
CA ALA A 110 19.71 -9.38 -2.40
C ALA A 110 19.30 -8.90 -3.80
N CYS A 111 18.05 -8.47 -3.93
CA CYS A 111 17.55 -7.75 -5.09
C CYS A 111 17.38 -6.28 -4.72
N ASP A 112 17.90 -5.39 -5.57
CA ASP A 112 17.72 -3.96 -5.46
C ASP A 112 16.48 -3.51 -6.23
N VAL A 113 15.63 -2.71 -5.58
CA VAL A 113 14.50 -2.02 -6.20
C VAL A 113 14.69 -0.53 -5.97
N GLU A 114 14.90 0.19 -7.06
CA GLU A 114 15.04 1.64 -7.07
C GLU A 114 13.68 2.31 -7.25
N LEU A 115 13.38 3.26 -6.37
CA LEU A 115 12.18 4.09 -6.42
C LEU A 115 12.43 5.38 -7.22
N GLU A 116 11.38 6.14 -7.54
CA GLU A 116 11.58 7.40 -8.25
C GLU A 116 12.21 8.46 -7.34
N PRO A 117 13.07 9.35 -7.88
CA PRO A 117 13.61 10.47 -7.11
C PRO A 117 12.49 11.33 -6.51
N GLY A 118 12.48 11.47 -5.19
CA GLY A 118 11.47 12.23 -4.45
C GLY A 118 10.37 11.39 -3.80
N GLU A 119 10.33 10.08 -4.04
CA GLU A 119 9.51 9.18 -3.22
C GLU A 119 10.09 9.03 -1.81
N LEU A 120 9.22 8.92 -0.81
CA LEU A 120 9.60 8.76 0.59
C LEU A 120 9.09 7.41 1.08
N ILE A 121 9.98 6.63 1.70
CA ILE A 121 9.61 5.36 2.34
C ILE A 121 9.24 5.66 3.79
N ASN A 122 7.97 5.50 4.11
CA ASN A 122 7.37 5.68 5.43
C ASN A 122 7.30 4.34 6.18
N GLU A 123 6.66 3.34 5.58
CA GLU A 123 6.42 2.04 6.20
C GLU A 123 6.62 0.90 5.20
N ILE A 124 7.19 -0.21 5.68
CA ILE A 124 7.36 -1.44 4.93
C ILE A 124 6.70 -2.57 5.72
N VAL A 125 5.70 -3.21 5.12
CA VAL A 125 5.00 -4.36 5.69
C VAL A 125 5.22 -5.56 4.79
N VAL A 126 5.80 -6.62 5.34
CA VAL A 126 6.10 -7.87 4.63
C VAL A 126 5.19 -8.98 5.14
N GLY A 127 4.56 -9.73 4.24
CA GLY A 127 3.60 -10.77 4.59
C GLY A 127 4.22 -12.07 5.12
N ASP A 128 5.46 -12.37 4.77
CA ASP A 128 6.17 -13.59 5.20
C ASP A 128 7.53 -13.20 5.82
N PRO A 129 7.81 -13.60 7.08
CA PRO A 129 9.04 -13.24 7.79
C PRO A 129 10.32 -13.87 7.19
N ARG A 130 10.19 -14.87 6.30
CA ARG A 130 11.32 -15.44 5.55
C ARG A 130 11.79 -14.53 4.42
N TRP A 131 11.09 -13.42 4.20
CA TRP A 131 11.52 -12.31 3.38
C TRP A 131 11.99 -11.18 4.29
N SER A 132 13.18 -10.67 4.02
CA SER A 132 13.69 -9.45 4.66
C SER A 132 13.71 -8.32 3.63
N VAL A 133 13.22 -7.15 4.03
CA VAL A 133 13.26 -5.93 3.23
C VAL A 133 13.93 -4.86 4.06
N GLU A 134 15.01 -4.30 3.51
CA GLU A 134 15.76 -3.20 4.11
C GLU A 134 15.69 -1.98 3.18
N ASN A 135 15.65 -0.77 3.75
CA ASN A 135 15.67 0.45 2.96
C ASN A 135 17.06 1.09 2.97
N GLY A 136 17.40 1.76 1.87
CA GLY A 136 18.59 2.58 1.74
C GLY A 136 18.36 3.75 0.78
N SER A 137 19.42 4.50 0.53
CA SER A 137 19.38 5.64 -0.39
C SER A 137 20.68 5.75 -1.17
N SER A 138 20.58 6.01 -2.47
CA SER A 138 21.71 6.36 -3.33
C SER A 138 21.52 7.80 -3.80
N GLY A 139 22.24 8.73 -3.18
CA GLY A 139 22.02 10.16 -3.40
C GLY A 139 20.62 10.59 -2.97
N THR A 140 19.80 11.03 -3.91
CA THR A 140 18.39 11.44 -3.69
C THR A 140 17.38 10.34 -4.00
N THR A 141 17.84 9.18 -4.47
CA THR A 141 16.97 8.10 -4.91
C THR A 141 16.84 7.05 -3.81
N PRO A 142 15.61 6.66 -3.41
CA PRO A 142 15.40 5.60 -2.44
C PRO A 142 15.63 4.22 -3.08
N HIS A 143 16.18 3.31 -2.29
CA HIS A 143 16.39 1.91 -2.68
C HIS A 143 15.79 0.97 -1.63
N LEU A 144 15.30 -0.18 -2.09
CA LEU A 144 14.85 -1.29 -1.27
C LEU A 144 15.68 -2.53 -1.60
N PHE A 145 16.24 -3.15 -0.57
CA PHE A 145 16.99 -4.39 -0.66
C PHE A 145 16.11 -5.53 -0.18
N ILE A 146 15.70 -6.40 -1.09
CA ILE A 146 14.79 -7.52 -0.83
C ILE A 146 15.58 -8.82 -0.87
N LYS A 147 15.46 -9.65 0.17
CA LYS A 147 16.11 -10.97 0.23
C LYS A 147 15.14 -12.05 0.68
N ALA A 148 15.14 -13.17 -0.03
CA ALA A 148 14.46 -14.41 0.41
C ALA A 148 15.45 -15.36 1.10
N VAL A 149 15.00 -16.01 2.17
CA VAL A 149 15.79 -17.01 2.90
C VAL A 149 15.87 -18.34 2.13
N ASP A 150 14.83 -18.72 1.40
CA ASP A 150 14.73 -20.00 0.70
C ASP A 150 13.99 -19.87 -0.65
N SER A 151 14.07 -20.93 -1.45
CA SER A 151 13.38 -21.10 -2.72
C SER A 151 11.91 -21.51 -2.53
N GLY A 152 11.09 -21.34 -3.58
CA GLY A 152 9.68 -21.73 -3.56
C GLY A 152 8.81 -20.88 -2.63
N LEU A 153 9.32 -19.73 -2.19
CA LEU A 153 8.58 -18.77 -1.38
C LEU A 153 7.85 -17.79 -2.29
N GLU A 154 6.60 -17.48 -1.94
CA GLU A 154 5.82 -16.40 -2.53
C GLU A 154 5.24 -15.57 -1.40
N SER A 155 5.42 -14.24 -1.48
CA SER A 155 4.90 -13.31 -0.49
C SER A 155 4.62 -11.94 -1.13
N SER A 156 3.98 -11.07 -0.37
CA SER A 156 3.71 -9.69 -0.75
C SER A 156 4.36 -8.73 0.23
N ALA A 157 4.83 -7.60 -0.28
CA ALA A 157 5.24 -6.46 0.52
C ALA A 157 4.40 -5.24 0.15
N ILE A 158 4.10 -4.41 1.15
CA ILE A 158 3.45 -3.12 0.98
C ILE A 158 4.46 -2.07 1.44
N ILE A 159 4.66 -1.06 0.61
CA ILE A 159 5.52 0.09 0.89
C ILE A 159 4.65 1.34 0.76
N THR A 160 4.78 2.26 1.71
CA THR A 160 4.10 3.55 1.75
C THR A 160 5.07 4.68 1.96
#